data_AF-A0AAE0TC00-F1
#
_entry.id   AF-A0AAE0TC00-F1
#
_cell.length_a   1.000
_cell.length_b   1.000
_cell.length_c   1.000
_cell.angle_alpha   90.00
_cell.angle_beta   90.00
_cell.angle_gamma   90.00
#
_symmetry.space_group_name_H-M   'P 1'
#
loop_
_entity.id
_entity.type
_entity.pdbx_description
1 polymer ?
#
loop_
_entity_poly.entity_id
_entity_poly.type
_entity_poly.pdbx_seq_one_letter_code
_entity_poly.pdbx_strand_id
1 'polypeptide(L)'
;MKLRKSNYLSYGYVIPTLSYGYVAPTLSYGYVTPTLTYGYVTPTLSYGYVIPTLSYGYVTPTLSYGYVIPTLSYGYVTPTLSYGYVIPTLSYGYVTPTLSYRYFIPTLSYGYFIPTISYGYVTPTLSYGYVTPTLSYGYVNPTLSYGCYPNTQLWICYPNTQLWICYPNK
;
A
#
# COMPACT_ATOMS: atom_id res chain seq x y z
N MET A 1 -15.99 1.15 19.70
CA MET A 1 -16.74 2.42 19.56
C MET A 1 -16.95 2.68 18.06
N LYS A 2 -18.20 2.64 17.58
CA LYS A 2 -18.53 2.74 16.15
C LYS A 2 -18.80 4.21 15.79
N LEU A 3 -17.79 4.92 15.33
CA LEU A 3 -17.98 6.26 14.75
C LEU A 3 -18.60 6.11 13.35
N ARG A 4 -19.92 5.91 13.28
CA ARG A 4 -20.70 6.16 12.06
C ARG A 4 -21.26 7.58 12.14
N LYS A 5 -20.52 8.55 11.62
CA LYS A 5 -21.12 9.79 11.10
C LYS A 5 -20.84 9.81 9.60
N SER A 6 -21.88 9.46 8.84
CA SER A 6 -21.92 9.69 7.40
C SER A 6 -22.12 11.19 7.18
N ASN A 7 -21.04 11.96 7.31
CA ASN A 7 -21.02 13.36 6.94
C ASN A 7 -20.28 13.47 5.61
N TYR A 8 -21.01 13.72 4.53
CA TYR A 8 -20.41 14.25 3.30
C TYR A 8 -19.90 15.65 3.62
N LEU A 9 -18.65 15.77 4.09
CA LEU A 9 -18.02 17.06 4.31
C LEU A 9 -17.32 17.47 3.03
N SER A 10 -17.52 18.73 2.63
CA SER A 10 -16.75 19.33 1.54
C SER A 10 -15.25 19.32 1.88
N TYR A 11 -14.91 19.63 3.15
CA TYR A 11 -13.56 19.60 3.70
C TYR A 11 -13.55 18.97 5.09
N GLY A 12 -12.56 18.13 5.41
CA GLY A 12 -12.49 17.51 6.74
C GLY A 12 -11.12 16.95 7.16
N TYR A 13 -10.92 16.90 8.47
CA TYR A 13 -9.79 16.27 9.13
C TYR A 13 -10.31 15.18 10.09
N VAL A 14 -9.77 13.96 9.98
CA VAL A 14 -10.18 12.81 10.79
C VAL A 14 -8.96 12.20 11.47
N ILE A 15 -8.81 12.47 12.77
CA ILE A 15 -7.60 12.17 13.54
C ILE A 15 -7.95 11.41 14.85
N PRO A 16 -8.61 10.25 14.78
CA PRO A 16 -8.94 9.49 15.99
C PRO A 16 -7.73 8.73 16.52
N THR A 17 -7.64 8.60 17.84
CA THR A 17 -6.70 7.71 18.53
C THR A 17 -7.50 6.69 19.33
N LEU A 18 -7.38 5.40 19.03
CA LEU A 18 -8.19 4.34 19.65
C LEU A 18 -7.38 3.06 19.85
N SER A 19 -7.65 2.31 20.92
CA SER A 19 -7.07 0.96 21.05
C SER A 19 -7.68 -0.01 20.02
N TYR A 20 -8.99 0.09 19.80
CA TYR A 20 -9.72 -0.70 18.81
C TYR A 20 -10.66 0.19 18.02
N GLY A 21 -10.58 0.17 16.68
CA GLY A 21 -11.36 1.11 15.87
C GLY A 21 -11.56 0.75 14.41
N TYR A 22 -12.60 1.35 13.85
CA TYR A 22 -12.89 1.38 12.42
C TYR A 22 -13.08 2.84 12.00
N VAL A 23 -12.30 3.31 11.03
CA VAL A 23 -12.28 4.71 10.56
C VAL A 23 -12.58 4.74 9.07
N ALA A 24 -13.76 5.23 8.69
CA ALA A 24 -14.23 5.25 7.29
C ALA A 24 -14.97 6.55 6.94
N PRO A 25 -14.27 7.70 6.89
CA PRO A 25 -14.86 8.94 6.43
C PRO A 25 -14.99 8.97 4.91
N THR A 26 -15.97 9.75 4.43
CA THR A 26 -16.13 10.11 3.01
C THR A 26 -16.04 11.62 2.88
N LEU A 27 -15.03 12.15 2.18
CA LEU A 27 -14.78 13.59 2.06
C LEU A 27 -14.49 13.98 0.61
N SER A 28 -14.91 15.17 0.18
CA SER A 28 -14.45 15.70 -1.12
C SER A 28 -12.97 16.10 -1.04
N TYR A 29 -12.60 16.82 0.02
CA TYR A 29 -11.22 17.19 0.35
C TYR A 29 -10.92 16.81 1.79
N GLY A 30 -9.79 16.16 2.07
CA GLY A 30 -9.46 15.92 3.47
C GLY A 30 -8.19 15.16 3.80
N TYR A 31 -7.97 15.07 5.11
CA TYR A 31 -6.84 14.39 5.73
C TYR A 31 -7.37 13.37 6.74
N VAL A 32 -6.91 12.14 6.63
CA VAL A 32 -7.33 11.02 7.49
C VAL A 32 -6.08 10.41 8.12
N THR A 33 -5.84 10.71 9.39
CA THR A 33 -4.61 10.34 10.11
C THR A 33 -4.90 9.65 11.44
N PRO A 34 -5.56 8.47 11.42
CA PRO A 34 -5.88 7.73 12.64
C PRO A 34 -4.66 7.01 13.21
N THR A 35 -4.62 6.88 14.54
CA THR A 35 -3.68 6.01 15.24
C THR A 35 -4.45 4.91 15.96
N LEU A 36 -4.26 3.65 15.59
CA LEU A 36 -5.00 2.52 16.18
C LEU A 36 -4.06 1.40 16.63
N THR A 37 -4.30 0.78 17.79
CA THR A 37 -3.57 -0.46 18.13
C THR A 37 -4.07 -1.62 17.26
N TYR A 38 -5.39 -1.77 17.18
CA TYR A 38 -6.06 -2.74 16.32
C TYR A 38 -7.14 -2.03 15.51
N GLY A 39 -7.16 -2.20 14.18
CA GLY A 39 -8.27 -1.63 13.44
C GLY A 39 -8.21 -1.65 11.93
N TYR A 40 -9.14 -0.90 11.37
CA TYR A 40 -9.37 -0.79 9.94
C TYR A 40 -9.54 0.68 9.57
N VAL A 41 -8.88 1.09 8.50
CA VAL A 41 -8.93 2.46 7.98
C VAL A 41 -9.31 2.42 6.51
N THR A 42 -10.55 2.82 6.21
CA THR A 42 -11.15 2.67 4.87
C THR A 42 -11.79 3.98 4.38
N PRO A 43 -11.04 5.08 4.25
CA PRO A 43 -11.59 6.35 3.80
C PRO A 43 -11.82 6.37 2.29
N THR A 44 -12.79 7.18 1.87
CA THR A 44 -13.03 7.52 0.47
C THR A 44 -12.87 9.03 0.29
N LEU A 45 -11.91 9.47 -0.53
CA LEU A 45 -11.65 10.90 -0.75
C LEU A 45 -11.57 11.23 -2.24
N SER A 46 -12.11 12.36 -2.68
CA SER A 46 -11.82 12.84 -4.05
C SER A 46 -10.39 13.41 -4.12
N TYR A 47 -10.01 14.23 -3.14
CA TYR A 47 -8.67 14.79 -2.98
C TYR A 47 -8.22 14.65 -1.53
N GLY A 48 -7.03 14.10 -1.28
CA GLY A 48 -6.55 14.10 0.10
C GLY A 48 -5.38 13.21 0.44
N TYR A 49 -5.18 13.07 1.75
CA TYR A 49 -4.08 12.34 2.35
C TYR A 49 -4.62 11.34 3.37
N VAL A 50 -4.11 10.11 3.31
CA VAL A 50 -4.44 9.04 4.26
C VAL A 50 -3.15 8.54 4.88
N ILE A 51 -2.91 8.89 6.15
CA ILE A 51 -1.65 8.63 6.86
C ILE A 51 -1.96 7.92 8.20
N PRO A 52 -2.39 6.65 8.17
CA PRO A 52 -2.71 5.92 9.38
C PRO A 52 -1.49 5.24 9.99
N THR A 53 -1.47 5.14 11.32
CA THR A 53 -0.48 4.37 12.08
C THR A 53 -1.17 3.27 12.85
N LEU A 54 -0.86 2.01 12.54
CA LEU A 54 -1.51 0.84 13.12
C LEU A 54 -0.50 -0.17 13.67
N SER A 55 -0.74 -0.75 14.85
CA SER A 55 0.05 -1.93 15.27
C SER A 55 -0.41 -3.17 14.50
N TYR A 56 -1.72 -3.40 14.45
CA TYR A 56 -2.35 -4.49 13.71
C TYR A 56 -3.54 -3.99 12.90
N GLY A 57 -3.60 -4.28 11.61
CA GLY A 57 -4.84 -4.02 10.88
C GLY A 57 -4.76 -3.88 9.38
N TYR A 58 -5.76 -3.18 8.84
CA TYR A 58 -6.00 -3.08 7.40
C TYR A 58 -6.20 -1.61 7.01
N VAL A 59 -5.57 -1.22 5.91
CA VAL A 59 -5.71 0.12 5.34
C VAL A 59 -6.15 -0.01 3.89
N THR A 60 -7.40 0.36 3.61
CA THR A 60 -8.04 0.18 2.30
C THR A 60 -8.68 1.48 1.78
N PRO A 61 -7.87 2.52 1.50
CA PRO A 61 -8.39 3.80 1.06
C PRO A 61 -8.71 3.81 -0.43
N THR A 62 -9.70 4.62 -0.80
CA THR A 62 -10.04 4.91 -2.20
C THR A 62 -9.88 6.41 -2.44
N LEU A 63 -8.96 6.82 -3.31
CA LEU A 63 -8.75 8.22 -3.68
C LEU A 63 -8.73 8.44 -5.19
N SER A 64 -9.39 9.49 -5.65
CA SER A 64 -9.15 9.99 -7.02
C SER A 64 -7.76 10.64 -7.10
N TYR A 65 -7.47 11.59 -6.21
CA TYR A 65 -6.21 12.32 -6.16
C TYR A 65 -5.59 12.31 -4.75
N GLY A 66 -4.28 12.08 -4.68
CA GLY A 66 -3.52 12.34 -3.45
C GLY A 66 -2.58 11.23 -2.98
N TYR A 67 -2.44 11.07 -1.66
CA TYR A 67 -1.36 10.32 -1.04
C TYR A 67 -1.86 9.33 0.00
N VAL A 68 -1.27 8.13 0.01
CA VAL A 68 -1.54 7.09 1.00
C VAL A 68 -0.22 6.63 1.62
N ILE A 69 -0.02 6.92 2.90
CA ILE A 69 1.25 6.69 3.61
C ILE A 69 0.99 5.96 4.94
N PRO A 70 0.61 4.67 4.91
CA PRO A 70 0.34 3.91 6.12
C PRO A 70 1.61 3.34 6.74
N THR A 71 1.66 3.30 8.07
CA THR A 71 2.71 2.64 8.85
C THR A 71 2.09 1.55 9.71
N LEU A 72 2.42 0.28 9.41
CA LEU A 72 1.85 -0.89 10.10
C LEU A 72 2.95 -1.81 10.66
N SER A 73 2.79 -2.32 11.87
CA SER A 73 3.65 -3.43 12.34
C SER A 73 3.21 -4.75 11.68
N TYR A 74 1.91 -5.04 11.72
CA TYR A 74 1.31 -6.21 11.08
C TYR A 74 0.07 -5.82 10.29
N GLY A 75 -0.01 -6.21 9.02
CA GLY A 75 -1.29 -6.08 8.32
C GLY A 75 -1.26 -5.97 6.81
N TYR A 76 -2.30 -5.33 6.29
CA TYR A 76 -2.59 -5.30 4.86
C TYR A 76 -2.85 -3.88 4.40
N VAL A 77 -2.29 -3.52 3.25
CA VAL A 77 -2.49 -2.23 2.61
C VAL A 77 -2.99 -2.43 1.19
N THR A 78 -4.23 -2.03 0.93
CA THR A 78 -4.93 -2.26 -0.35
C THR A 78 -5.54 -0.96 -0.90
N PRO A 79 -4.73 0.02 -1.29
CA PRO A 79 -5.23 1.31 -1.78
C PRO A 79 -5.72 1.20 -3.22
N THR A 80 -6.81 1.90 -3.54
CA THR A 80 -7.28 2.11 -4.90
C THR A 80 -7.15 3.58 -5.27
N LEU A 81 -6.34 3.91 -6.28
CA LEU A 81 -5.86 5.28 -6.47
C LEU A 81 -5.73 5.68 -7.97
N SER A 82 -6.36 6.78 -8.40
CA SER A 82 -6.30 7.30 -9.80
C SER A 82 -5.18 8.31 -10.21
N TYR A 83 -4.74 9.27 -9.39
CA TYR A 83 -3.52 10.12 -9.56
C TYR A 83 -2.78 10.57 -8.26
N GLY A 84 -1.44 10.42 -8.16
CA GLY A 84 -0.62 10.68 -6.94
C GLY A 84 0.27 9.51 -6.44
N TYR A 85 0.42 9.28 -5.12
CA TYR A 85 1.46 8.41 -4.55
C TYR A 85 0.97 7.44 -3.47
N VAL A 86 1.65 6.29 -3.31
CA VAL A 86 1.50 5.44 -2.13
C VAL A 86 2.86 4.99 -1.62
N ILE A 87 3.07 5.13 -0.31
CA ILE A 87 4.34 4.87 0.37
C ILE A 87 4.05 4.10 1.67
N PRO A 88 3.70 2.81 1.60
CA PRO A 88 3.43 2.02 2.80
C PRO A 88 4.73 1.51 3.44
N THR A 89 4.76 1.52 4.77
CA THR A 89 5.84 0.91 5.57
C THR A 89 5.26 -0.19 6.44
N LEU A 90 5.72 -1.43 6.25
CA LEU A 90 5.25 -2.60 7.00
C LEU A 90 6.41 -3.42 7.58
N SER A 91 6.30 -3.84 8.84
CA SER A 91 7.22 -4.87 9.35
C SER A 91 6.82 -6.26 8.82
N TYR A 92 5.53 -6.60 8.93
CA TYR A 92 4.97 -7.85 8.40
C TYR A 92 3.69 -7.55 7.65
N GLY A 93 3.57 -7.99 6.39
CA GLY A 93 2.28 -7.87 5.74
C GLY A 93 2.23 -8.01 4.23
N TYR A 94 1.10 -7.56 3.70
CA TYR A 94 0.77 -7.66 2.30
C TYR A 94 0.39 -6.28 1.77
N VAL A 95 0.89 -5.97 0.58
CA VAL A 95 0.63 -4.71 -0.08
C VAL A 95 0.09 -5.00 -1.47
N THR A 96 -1.18 -4.72 -1.71
CA THR A 96 -1.89 -5.05 -2.95
C THR A 96 -2.62 -3.82 -3.52
N PRO A 97 -1.89 -2.86 -4.10
CA PRO A 97 -2.47 -1.63 -4.60
C PRO A 97 -3.06 -1.80 -6.01
N THR A 98 -4.13 -1.07 -6.29
CA THR A 98 -4.69 -0.90 -7.65
C THR A 98 -4.54 0.56 -8.05
N LEU A 99 -3.70 0.83 -9.06
CA LEU A 99 -3.24 2.19 -9.36
C LEU A 99 -3.32 2.53 -10.84
N SER A 100 -3.66 3.79 -11.11
CA SER A 100 -3.53 4.42 -12.42
C SER A 100 -2.68 5.69 -12.32
N TYR A 101 -1.72 5.93 -13.21
CA TYR A 101 -0.82 7.12 -13.23
C TYR A 101 -0.14 7.48 -11.89
N ARG A 102 0.75 6.63 -11.36
CA ARG A 102 1.32 6.83 -10.00
C ARG A 102 2.79 6.48 -9.85
N TYR A 103 3.31 6.85 -8.67
CA TYR A 103 4.51 6.27 -8.07
C TYR A 103 4.15 5.43 -6.85
N PHE A 104 4.81 4.29 -6.69
CA PHE A 104 4.59 3.36 -5.60
C PHE A 104 5.92 2.94 -4.97
N ILE A 105 6.11 3.25 -3.68
CA ILE A 105 7.38 3.06 -2.97
C ILE A 105 7.13 2.33 -1.64
N PRO A 106 6.90 1.01 -1.67
CA PRO A 106 6.64 0.23 -0.47
C PRO A 106 7.94 -0.23 0.18
N THR A 107 7.96 -0.22 1.50
CA THR A 107 9.04 -0.81 2.31
C THR A 107 8.44 -1.90 3.18
N LEU A 108 8.89 -3.15 3.00
CA LEU A 108 8.47 -4.28 3.84
C LEU A 108 9.68 -5.03 4.40
N SER A 109 9.67 -5.32 5.70
CA SER A 109 10.67 -6.26 6.25
C SER A 109 10.34 -7.70 5.86
N TYR A 110 9.09 -8.11 6.05
CA TYR A 110 8.59 -9.42 5.65
C TYR A 110 7.24 -9.27 4.94
N GLY A 111 7.12 -9.77 3.72
CA GLY A 111 5.81 -9.70 3.08
C GLY A 111 5.71 -10.00 1.60
N TYR A 112 4.52 -9.75 1.09
CA TYR A 112 4.20 -9.89 -0.33
C TYR A 112 3.75 -8.56 -0.89
N PHE A 113 4.22 -8.29 -2.09
CA PHE A 113 3.88 -7.09 -2.82
C PHE A 113 3.30 -7.45 -4.19
N ILE A 114 2.01 -7.17 -4.38
CA ILE A 114 1.23 -7.59 -5.56
C ILE A 114 0.51 -6.37 -6.14
N PRO A 115 1.21 -5.48 -6.87
CA PRO A 115 0.59 -4.31 -7.46
C PRO A 115 -0.09 -4.61 -8.80
N THR A 116 -1.20 -3.94 -9.04
CA THR A 116 -1.84 -3.82 -10.36
C THR A 116 -1.76 -2.38 -10.81
N ILE A 117 -1.05 -2.12 -11.91
CA ILE A 117 -0.73 -0.75 -12.35
C ILE A 117 -0.95 -0.58 -13.84
N SER A 118 -1.74 0.43 -14.23
CA SER A 118 -1.92 0.78 -15.63
C SER A 118 -0.79 1.69 -16.14
N TYR A 119 -0.46 2.75 -15.40
CA TYR A 119 0.61 3.72 -15.71
C TYR A 119 1.40 4.08 -14.44
N GLY A 120 2.71 3.89 -14.42
CA GLY A 120 3.50 4.34 -13.26
C GLY A 120 4.88 3.73 -13.05
N TYR A 121 5.48 4.10 -11.92
CA TYR A 121 6.78 3.60 -11.46
C TYR A 121 6.65 2.94 -10.09
N VAL A 122 7.34 1.82 -9.91
CA VAL A 122 7.30 1.02 -8.68
C VAL A 122 8.70 0.70 -8.21
N THR A 123 9.03 1.08 -6.98
CA THR A 123 10.35 0.85 -6.40
C THR A 123 10.20 0.21 -5.03
N PRO A 124 9.87 -1.10 -4.97
CA PRO A 124 9.65 -1.79 -3.72
C PRO A 124 10.97 -2.22 -3.08
N THR A 125 11.09 -2.01 -1.77
CA THR A 125 12.21 -2.49 -0.97
C THR A 125 11.71 -3.57 -0.01
N LEU A 126 12.21 -4.80 -0.18
CA LEU A 126 11.85 -5.93 0.69
C LEU A 126 13.09 -6.59 1.28
N SER A 127 13.09 -6.84 2.60
CA SER A 127 14.11 -7.68 3.21
C SER A 127 13.83 -9.16 2.95
N TYR A 128 12.61 -9.62 3.19
CA TYR A 128 12.16 -10.99 2.93
C TYR A 128 10.79 -10.98 2.24
N GLY A 129 10.67 -11.57 1.05
CA GLY A 129 9.35 -11.63 0.43
C GLY A 129 9.30 -11.88 -1.07
N TYR A 130 8.14 -11.58 -1.63
CA TYR A 130 7.88 -11.76 -3.06
C TYR A 130 7.27 -10.50 -3.65
N VAL A 131 7.67 -10.18 -4.88
CA VAL A 131 7.11 -9.09 -5.66
C VAL A 131 6.49 -9.70 -6.92
N THR A 132 5.19 -9.54 -7.13
CA THR A 132 4.48 -10.07 -8.30
C THR A 132 3.63 -8.97 -8.95
N PRO A 133 4.23 -8.13 -9.80
CA PRO A 133 3.55 -6.99 -10.38
C PRO A 133 2.78 -7.35 -11.66
N THR A 134 1.62 -6.75 -11.83
CA THR A 134 0.87 -6.73 -13.10
C THR A 134 0.89 -5.31 -13.65
N LEU A 135 1.50 -5.09 -14.82
CA LEU A 135 1.65 -3.76 -15.43
C LEU A 135 1.11 -3.73 -16.85
N SER A 136 0.47 -2.61 -17.21
CA SER A 136 0.22 -2.27 -18.62
C SER A 136 1.36 -1.40 -19.19
N TYR A 137 1.64 -0.26 -18.56
CA TYR A 137 2.71 0.66 -18.93
C TYR A 137 3.44 1.17 -17.68
N GLY A 138 4.72 0.86 -17.53
CA GLY A 138 5.46 1.29 -16.35
C GLY A 138 6.73 0.51 -16.11
N TYR A 139 7.43 0.89 -15.05
CA TYR A 139 8.68 0.25 -14.65
C TYR A 139 8.62 -0.23 -13.20
N VAL A 140 9.20 -1.40 -12.93
CA VAL A 140 9.37 -1.93 -11.58
C VAL A 140 10.85 -2.15 -11.34
N ASN A 141 11.37 -1.53 -10.28
CA ASN A 141 12.75 -1.66 -9.85
C ASN A 141 12.79 -2.16 -8.40
N PRO A 142 12.66 -3.48 -8.17
CA PRO A 142 12.66 -4.06 -6.83
C PRO A 142 14.07 -4.15 -6.24
N THR A 143 14.19 -3.80 -4.96
CA THR A 143 15.38 -4.09 -4.15
C THR A 143 15.01 -5.19 -3.15
N LEU A 144 15.60 -6.38 -3.31
CA LEU A 144 15.30 -7.55 -2.47
C LEU A 144 16.58 -8.05 -1.78
N SER A 145 16.53 -8.28 -0.47
CA SER A 145 17.62 -9.00 0.23
C SER A 145 17.44 -10.52 0.13
N TYR A 146 16.23 -10.99 0.39
CA TYR A 146 15.79 -12.37 0.27
C TYR A 146 14.41 -12.44 -0.38
N GLY A 147 14.29 -13.08 -1.53
CA GLY A 147 13.00 -13.10 -2.22
C GLY A 147 13.08 -13.35 -3.71
N CYS A 148 11.92 -13.35 -4.36
CA CYS A 148 11.84 -13.51 -5.81
C CYS A 148 10.94 -12.45 -6.46
N TYR A 149 11.29 -12.07 -7.68
CA TYR A 149 10.44 -11.30 -8.58
C TYR A 149 10.41 -11.94 -9.97
N PRO A 150 9.23 -12.18 -10.56
CA PRO A 150 9.12 -12.54 -11.97
C PRO A 150 9.27 -11.26 -12.82
N ASN A 151 10.30 -11.25 -13.65
CA ASN A 151 10.37 -10.45 -14.86
C ASN A 151 9.60 -11.23 -15.96
N THR A 152 9.03 -10.53 -16.94
CA THR A 152 8.26 -11.07 -18.09
C THR A 152 8.91 -12.23 -18.86
N GLN A 153 10.19 -12.54 -18.61
CA GLN A 153 10.89 -13.69 -19.19
C GLN A 153 11.60 -14.62 -18.18
N LEU A 154 11.76 -14.20 -16.92
CA LEU A 154 12.64 -14.86 -15.93
C LEU A 154 12.17 -14.63 -14.49
N TRP A 155 12.36 -15.61 -13.62
CA TRP A 155 12.31 -15.41 -12.18
C TRP A 155 13.68 -15.02 -11.67
N ILE A 156 13.78 -13.89 -10.98
CA ILE A 156 15.01 -13.44 -10.35
C ILE A 156 14.84 -13.58 -8.85
N CYS A 157 15.67 -14.44 -8.26
CA CYS A 157 15.64 -14.76 -6.85
C CYS A 157 16.96 -14.37 -6.18
N TYR A 158 16.87 -13.83 -4.97
CA TYR A 158 18.02 -13.54 -4.12
C TYR A 158 17.94 -14.43 -2.88
N PRO A 159 18.82 -15.42 -2.71
CA PRO A 159 19.23 -15.91 -1.42
C PRO A 159 20.52 -15.18 -1.03
N ASN A 160 20.48 -14.38 0.04
CA ASN A 160 21.67 -13.80 0.67
C ASN A 160 22.54 -12.95 -0.28
N THR A 161 21.93 -11.96 -0.96
CA THR A 161 22.60 -11.04 -1.93
C THR A 161 23.17 -11.68 -3.20
N GLN A 162 23.06 -12.99 -3.39
CA GLN A 162 23.45 -13.66 -4.63
C GLN A 162 22.29 -13.67 -5.62
N LEU A 163 22.54 -13.31 -6.88
CA LEU A 163 21.52 -13.28 -7.93
C LEU A 163 21.36 -14.67 -8.56
N TRP A 164 20.17 -15.25 -8.47
CA TRP A 164 19.78 -16.48 -9.16
C TRP A 164 18.71 -16.18 -10.21
N ILE A 165 18.91 -16.67 -11.43
CA ILE A 165 17.97 -16.52 -12.54
C ILE A 165 17.38 -17.90 -12.84
N CYS A 166 16.06 -18.03 -12.70
CA CYS A 166 15.31 -19.23 -13.05
C CYS A 166 14.44 -18.94 -14.29
N TYR A 167 14.48 -19.81 -15.28
CA TYR A 167 13.64 -19.71 -16.47
C TYR A 167 12.32 -20.44 -16.21
N PRO A 168 11.15 -19.88 -16.59
CA PRO A 168 9.90 -20.63 -16.53
C PRO A 168 10.01 -21.86 -17.46
N ASN A 169 9.76 -23.06 -16.91
CA ASN A 169 9.63 -24.26 -17.74
C ASN A 169 8.46 -24.03 -18.70
N LYS A 170 8.71 -24.16 -20.01
CA LYS A 170 7.66 -24.17 -21.04
C LYS A 170 6.77 -25.39 -20.86
#